data_AF-A0A382T6Y3-F1
#
_entry.id   AF-A0A382T6Y3-F1
#
_cell.length_a   1.000
_cell.length_b   1.000
_cell.length_c   1.000
_cell.angle_alpha   90.00
_cell.angle_beta   90.00
_cell.angle_gamma   90.00
#
_symmetry.space_group_name_H-M   'P 1'
#
loop_
_entity.id
_entity.type
_entity.pdbx_description
1 polymer ?
#
loop_
_entity_poly.entity_id
_entity_poly.type
_entity_poly.pdbx_seq_one_letter_code
_entity_poly.pdbx_strand_id
1 'polypeptide(L)'
;MALTKVKTDVIAADSITSDKIGDDAVGAAAIADDAVGAAAIADDAIVAAAIADDAIVAAAIADDAVGAAAIADNAVDIARLNV
;
A
#
# COMPACT_ATOMS: atom_id res chain seq x y z
N MET A 1 29.30 24.16 -7.70
CA MET A 1 28.32 23.97 -6.61
C MET A 1 27.35 22.91 -7.08
N ALA A 2 27.35 21.71 -6.49
CA ALA A 2 26.38 20.69 -6.86
C ALA A 2 25.00 21.16 -6.41
N LEU A 3 24.01 21.12 -7.32
CA LEU A 3 22.63 21.31 -6.91
C LEU A 3 22.26 20.15 -6.00
N THR A 4 21.86 20.46 -4.76
CA THR A 4 21.36 19.45 -3.82
C THR A 4 19.90 19.07 -4.08
N LYS A 5 19.22 19.77 -5.00
CA LYS A 5 17.85 19.48 -5.45
C LYS A 5 17.68 19.78 -6.94
N VAL A 6 16.99 18.89 -7.65
CA VAL A 6 16.49 19.16 -9.00
C VAL A 6 15.21 19.98 -8.88
N LYS A 7 15.11 21.09 -9.63
CA LYS A 7 13.92 21.94 -9.63
C LYS A 7 12.87 21.38 -10.60
N THR A 8 11.60 21.69 -10.38
CA THR A 8 10.51 21.22 -11.26
C THR A 8 10.56 21.85 -12.64
N ASP A 9 11.12 23.06 -12.78
CA ASP A 9 11.26 23.78 -14.05
C ASP A 9 12.27 23.14 -15.04
N VAL A 10 13.14 22.23 -14.56
CA VAL A 10 14.08 21.50 -15.41
C VAL A 10 13.63 20.08 -15.79
N ILE A 11 12.50 19.61 -15.23
CA ILE A 11 11.90 18.30 -15.56
C ILE A 11 10.71 18.54 -16.48
N ALA A 12 10.80 18.07 -17.73
CA ALA A 12 9.67 18.14 -18.65
C ALA A 12 8.52 17.23 -18.17
N ALA A 13 7.28 17.64 -18.45
CA ALA A 13 6.09 16.82 -18.17
C ALA A 13 6.24 15.42 -18.80
N ASP A 14 5.76 14.41 -18.09
CA ASP A 14 5.76 12.99 -18.50
C ASP A 14 7.15 12.39 -18.85
N SER A 15 8.23 13.11 -18.58
CA SER A 15 9.58 12.67 -18.93
C SER A 15 10.10 11.54 -18.04
N ILE A 16 9.59 11.42 -16.81
CA ILE A 16 9.90 10.33 -15.88
C ILE A 16 8.82 9.25 -16.02
N THR A 17 9.12 8.24 -16.82
CA THR A 17 8.26 7.06 -17.03
C THR A 17 8.68 5.93 -16.08
N SER A 18 7.83 4.91 -15.91
CA SER A 18 8.13 3.73 -15.08
C SER A 18 9.53 3.16 -15.33
N ASP A 19 9.91 3.00 -16.59
CA ASP A 19 11.18 2.37 -17.00
C ASP A 19 12.42 3.20 -16.64
N LYS A 20 12.23 4.47 -16.23
CA LYS A 20 13.31 5.34 -15.74
C LYS A 20 13.46 5.30 -14.22
N ILE A 21 12.52 4.67 -13.52
CA ILE A 21 12.57 4.47 -12.07
C ILE A 21 13.12 3.07 -11.84
N GLY A 22 14.37 3.00 -11.38
CA GLY A 22 14.98 1.72 -11.04
C GLY A 22 14.31 1.09 -9.81
N ASP A 23 14.56 -0.20 -9.63
CA ASP A 23 14.13 -0.93 -8.44
C ASP A 23 14.62 -0.22 -7.16
N ASP A 24 13.74 -0.16 -6.15
CA ASP A 24 13.98 0.48 -4.86
C ASP A 24 14.34 1.99 -4.91
N ALA A 25 14.21 2.66 -6.08
CA ALA A 25 14.58 4.06 -6.23
C ALA A 25 13.67 5.03 -5.44
N VAL A 26 12.44 4.61 -5.13
CA VAL A 26 11.48 5.39 -4.34
C VAL A 26 11.34 4.75 -2.96
N GLY A 27 12.10 5.26 -1.99
CA GLY A 27 11.99 4.82 -0.59
C GLY A 27 10.81 5.47 0.15
N ALA A 28 10.45 4.91 1.31
CA ALA A 28 9.31 5.39 2.12
C ALA A 28 9.39 6.89 2.46
N ALA A 29 10.59 7.43 2.71
CA ALA A 29 10.77 8.85 3.02
C ALA A 29 10.43 9.80 1.84
N ALA A 30 10.32 9.28 0.61
CA ALA A 30 9.92 10.02 -0.57
C ALA A 30 8.39 9.99 -0.81
N ILE A 31 7.66 9.13 -0.11
CA ILE A 31 6.21 8.97 -0.22
C ILE A 31 5.60 9.72 0.96
N ALA A 32 4.86 10.79 0.67
CA ALA A 32 4.13 11.51 1.71
C ALA A 32 2.93 10.67 2.20
N ASP A 33 2.48 10.97 3.43
CA ASP A 33 1.25 10.38 3.96
C ASP A 33 0.09 10.60 2.99
N ASP A 34 -0.72 9.57 2.79
CA ASP A 34 -1.87 9.53 1.87
C ASP A 34 -1.54 9.78 0.38
N ALA A 35 -0.26 9.79 -0.03
CA ALA A 35 0.12 10.03 -1.41
C ALA A 35 -0.32 8.92 -2.38
N VAL A 36 -0.50 7.70 -1.88
CA VAL A 36 -0.94 6.53 -2.67
C VAL A 36 -2.42 6.26 -2.40
N GLY A 37 -3.28 6.80 -3.27
CA GLY A 37 -4.71 6.54 -3.22
C GLY A 37 -5.12 5.23 -3.91
N ALA A 38 -6.36 4.79 -3.69
CA ALA A 38 -6.88 3.53 -4.26
C ALA A 38 -6.74 3.43 -5.79
N ALA A 39 -6.91 4.54 -6.52
CA ALA A 39 -6.76 4.56 -7.97
C ALA A 39 -5.32 4.30 -8.47
N ALA A 40 -4.31 4.43 -7.60
CA ALA A 40 -2.92 4.12 -7.91
C ALA A 40 -2.55 2.66 -7.60
N ILE A 41 -3.43 1.92 -6.92
CA ILE A 41 -3.23 0.52 -6.56
C ILE A 41 -3.98 -0.33 -7.60
N ALA A 42 -3.23 -1.09 -8.39
CA ALA A 42 -3.85 -2.01 -9.34
C ALA A 42 -4.55 -3.17 -8.61
N ASP A 43 -5.51 -3.79 -9.28
CA ASP A 43 -6.13 -5.02 -8.79
C ASP A 43 -5.05 -6.08 -8.52
N ASP A 44 -5.20 -6.81 -7.41
CA ASP A 44 -4.27 -7.84 -6.94
C ASP A 44 -2.83 -7.37 -6.63
N ALA A 45 -2.57 -6.05 -6.62
CA ALA A 45 -1.23 -5.52 -6.35
C ALA A 45 -0.75 -5.79 -4.91
N ILE A 46 -1.68 -5.92 -3.95
CA ILE A 46 -1.38 -6.19 -2.55
C ILE A 46 -1.55 -7.68 -2.29
N VAL A 47 -0.44 -8.41 -2.39
CA VAL A 47 -0.40 -9.85 -2.09
C VAL A 47 -0.07 -10.10 -0.62
N ALA A 48 -0.37 -11.31 -0.12
CA ALA A 48 -0.10 -11.68 1.28
C ALA A 48 1.36 -11.46 1.69
N ALA A 49 2.33 -11.72 0.79
CA ALA A 49 3.75 -11.50 1.06
C ALA A 49 4.14 -10.01 1.22
N ALA A 50 3.29 -9.08 0.77
CA ALA A 50 3.49 -7.64 0.93
C ALA A 50 2.93 -7.11 2.27
N ILE A 51 2.12 -7.91 2.97
CA ILE A 51 1.51 -7.54 4.26
C ILE A 51 2.35 -8.17 5.36
N ALA A 52 2.99 -7.34 6.18
CA ALA A 52 3.72 -7.83 7.34
C ALA A 52 2.76 -8.42 8.39
N ASP A 53 3.27 -9.34 9.20
CA ASP A 53 2.51 -9.88 10.35
C ASP A 53 2.01 -8.72 11.23
N ASP A 54 0.77 -8.84 11.69
CA ASP A 54 0.06 -7.84 12.51
C ASP A 54 -0.11 -6.44 11.88
N ALA A 55 0.20 -6.26 10.58
CA ALA A 55 0.06 -4.97 9.91
C ALA A 55 -1.40 -4.49 9.81
N ILE A 56 -2.36 -5.41 9.74
CA ILE A 56 -3.79 -5.09 9.71
C ILE A 56 -4.34 -5.14 11.15
N VAL A 57 -4.44 -3.98 11.77
CA VAL A 57 -4.99 -3.82 13.12
C VAL A 57 -6.52 -3.63 13.09
N ALA A 58 -7.19 -3.90 14.21
CA ALA A 58 -8.65 -3.75 14.31
C ALA A 58 -9.15 -2.35 13.90
N ALA A 59 -8.40 -1.28 14.23
CA ALA A 59 -8.75 0.09 13.86
C ALA A 59 -8.68 0.37 12.35
N ALA A 60 -8.01 -0.48 11.57
CA ALA A 60 -7.93 -0.38 10.11
C ALA A 60 -9.09 -1.11 9.40
N ILE A 61 -9.86 -1.91 10.13
CA ILE A 61 -10.99 -2.67 9.58
C ILE A 61 -12.28 -1.93 9.97
N ALA A 62 -13.00 -1.45 8.97
CA ALA A 62 -14.30 -0.84 9.21
C ALA A 62 -15.33 -1.88 9.69
N ASP A 63 -16.35 -1.41 10.42
CA ASP A 63 -17.47 -2.26 10.83
C ASP A 63 -18.09 -2.95 9.59
N ASP A 64 -18.39 -4.24 9.74
CA ASP A 64 -18.94 -5.11 8.69
C ASP A 64 -18.08 -5.25 7.41
N ALA A 65 -16.82 -4.78 7.40
CA ALA A 65 -15.95 -4.87 6.22
C ALA A 65 -15.59 -6.31 5.82
N VAL A 66 -15.58 -7.24 6.77
CA VAL A 66 -15.28 -8.66 6.53
C VAL A 66 -16.58 -9.45 6.39
N GLY A 67 -17.03 -9.62 5.15
CA GLY A 67 -18.21 -10.41 4.83
C GLY A 67 -17.97 -11.92 4.83
N ALA A 68 -19.06 -12.71 4.87
CA ALA A 68 -18.99 -14.18 4.93
C ALA A 68 -18.16 -14.82 3.80
N ALA A 69 -18.18 -14.25 2.60
CA ALA A 69 -17.39 -14.75 1.46
C ALA A 69 -15.87 -14.61 1.66
N ALA A 70 -15.42 -13.71 2.55
CA ALA A 70 -14.02 -13.52 2.90
C ALA A 70 -13.55 -14.47 4.01
N ILE A 71 -14.46 -15.18 4.69
CA ILE A 71 -14.16 -16.06 5.81
C ILE A 71 -14.25 -17.51 5.33
N ALA A 72 -13.11 -18.20 5.30
CA ALA A 72 -13.08 -19.62 4.98
C ALA A 72 -13.67 -20.49 6.10
N ASP A 73 -14.11 -21.70 5.75
CA ASP A 73 -14.57 -22.68 6.73
C ASP A 73 -13.49 -22.95 7.79
N ASN A 74 -13.89 -22.90 9.07
CA ASN A 74 -13.01 -23.04 10.24
C ASN A 74 -11.91 -21.97 10.37
N ALA A 75 -12.02 -20.83 9.68
CA ALA A 75 -11.06 -19.73 9.83
C ALA A 75 -11.14 -19.03 11.19
N VAL A 76 -12.25 -19.18 11.92
CA VAL A 76 -12.48 -18.56 13.23
C VAL A 76 -12.43 -19.62 14.33
N ASP A 77 -11.54 -19.42 15.31
CA ASP A 77 -11.47 -20.23 16.52
C ASP A 77 -12.71 -20.02 17.39
N ILE A 78 -13.25 -21.09 17.98
CA ILE A 78 -14.38 -21.03 18.92
C ILE A 78 -14.07 -20.14 20.13
N ALA A 79 -12.81 -20.04 20.56
CA ALA A 79 -12.39 -19.14 21.63
C ALA A 79 -12.53 -17.65 21.27
N ARG A 80 -12.74 -17.33 19.98
CA ARG A 80 -13.01 -15.98 19.48
C ARG A 80 -14.50 -15.67 19.33
N LEU A 81 -15.39 -16.66 19.48
CA LEU A 81 -16.84 -16.43 19.46
C LEU A 81 -17.37 -16.14 20.86
N ASN A 82 -18.20 -15.11 20.97
CA ASN A 82 -18.99 -14.85 22.16
C ASN A 82 -20.31 -15.63 22.08
N VAL A 83 -20.23 -16.96 22.29
CA VAL A 83 -21.40 -17.86 22.39
C VAL A 83 -21.92 -17.99 23.82
#